data_AF-A0A7U9T1C9-F1
#
_entry.id   AF-A0A7U9T1C9-F1
#
_cell.length_a   1.000
_cell.length_b   1.000
_cell.length_c   1.000
_cell.angle_alpha   90.00
_cell.angle_beta   90.00
_cell.angle_gamma   90.00
#
_symmetry.space_group_name_H-M   'P 1'
#
loop_
_entity.id
_entity.type
_entity.pdbx_description
1 polymer ?
#
loop_
_entity_poly.entity_id
_entity_poly.type
_entity_poly.pdbx_seq_one_letter_code
_entity_poly.pdbx_strand_id
1 'polypeptide(L)'
;MIHEAKKTVVTLTVAECGEFHDLGEYHEGITGAGEAVTIFNRIPPERMNGIPSIGINIHTEGTERYEDTQMDIISGRTADLEVLDYVPDITDNPEALEVIAELIGRFPGIEVRGSLEKWQKPEGEKEKQTGRPSIREKLEGKKAVIGQRDKSEKEIPEKGKGEKTPTPQGLAL
;
A
#
# COMPACT_ATOMS: atom_id res chain seq x y z
N MET A 1 22.11 -1.22 10.77
CA MET A 1 21.46 -2.50 10.45
C MET A 1 20.87 -2.36 9.06
N ILE A 2 21.46 -3.03 8.08
CA ILE A 2 20.91 -3.10 6.73
C ILE A 2 19.77 -4.12 6.85
N HIS A 3 18.52 -3.69 6.67
CA HIS A 3 17.44 -4.65 6.54
C HIS A 3 17.64 -5.33 5.19
N GLU A 4 17.90 -6.62 5.20
CA GLU A 4 17.88 -7.43 4.00
C GLU A 4 16.45 -7.41 3.47
N ALA A 5 16.26 -6.91 2.24
CA ALA A 5 14.95 -6.94 1.61
C ALA A 5 14.60 -8.42 1.41
N LYS A 6 13.49 -8.86 2.03
CA LYS A 6 13.00 -10.23 1.83
C LYS A 6 12.68 -10.41 0.35
N LYS A 7 13.06 -11.56 -0.20
CA LYS A 7 12.82 -11.90 -1.60
C LYS A 7 11.34 -12.10 -1.83
N THR A 8 10.81 -11.45 -2.86
CA THR A 8 9.44 -11.64 -3.33
C THR A 8 9.42 -12.56 -4.56
N VAL A 9 8.31 -13.24 -4.76
CA VAL A 9 8.03 -14.08 -5.94
C VAL A 9 6.72 -13.61 -6.55
N VAL A 10 6.76 -13.25 -7.84
CA VAL A 10 5.58 -12.84 -8.60
C VAL A 10 5.03 -14.05 -9.35
N THR A 11 3.73 -14.31 -9.19
CA THR A 11 3.01 -15.37 -9.89
C THR A 11 1.65 -14.84 -10.36
N LEU A 12 0.99 -15.63 -11.20
CA LEU A 12 -0.36 -15.37 -11.67
C LEU A 12 -1.33 -16.40 -11.09
N THR A 13 -2.58 -16.00 -11.00
CA THR A 13 -3.71 -16.85 -10.65
C THR A 13 -4.74 -16.81 -11.77
N VAL A 14 -5.52 -17.87 -11.92
CA VAL A 14 -6.65 -17.92 -12.85
C VAL A 14 -7.84 -18.50 -12.11
N ALA A 15 -8.95 -17.77 -12.10
CA ALA A 15 -10.17 -18.18 -11.43
C ALA A 15 -11.34 -18.25 -12.42
N GLU A 16 -12.21 -19.24 -12.24
CA GLU A 16 -13.49 -19.32 -12.95
C GLU A 16 -14.46 -18.22 -12.52
N CYS A 17 -14.38 -17.79 -11.26
CA CYS A 17 -15.13 -16.66 -10.73
C CYS A 17 -14.17 -15.68 -10.03
N GLY A 18 -13.94 -14.52 -10.63
CA GLY A 18 -13.08 -13.48 -10.05
C GLY A 18 -13.65 -12.81 -8.81
N GLU A 19 -14.97 -12.91 -8.59
CA GLU A 19 -15.59 -12.39 -7.35
C GLU A 19 -15.41 -13.35 -6.17
N PHE A 20 -15.40 -14.66 -6.45
CA PHE A 20 -15.26 -15.72 -5.46
C PHE A 20 -14.32 -16.80 -6.02
N HIS A 21 -13.01 -16.67 -5.79
CA HIS A 21 -12.01 -17.59 -6.36
C HIS A 21 -12.23 -19.06 -5.96
N ASP A 22 -12.88 -19.32 -4.83
CA ASP A 22 -13.27 -20.67 -4.37
C ASP A 22 -14.46 -21.27 -5.14
N LEU A 23 -15.13 -20.49 -6.01
CA LEU A 23 -16.29 -20.92 -6.77
C LEU A 23 -15.90 -21.37 -8.19
N GLY A 24 -15.64 -22.67 -8.32
CA GLY A 24 -15.31 -23.31 -9.59
C GLY A 24 -13.84 -23.68 -9.69
N GLU A 25 -13.26 -23.56 -10.88
CA GLU A 25 -11.86 -23.86 -11.14
C GLU A 25 -10.93 -22.72 -10.69
N TYR A 26 -9.87 -23.04 -9.95
CA TYR A 26 -8.87 -22.07 -9.48
C TYR A 26 -7.46 -22.63 -9.66
N HIS A 27 -6.57 -21.80 -10.21
CA HIS A 27 -5.16 -22.11 -10.43
C HIS A 27 -4.29 -21.00 -9.87
N GLU A 28 -3.18 -21.36 -9.24
CA GLU A 28 -2.25 -20.44 -8.58
C GLU A 28 -0.80 -20.87 -8.82
N GLY A 29 0.14 -19.97 -8.55
CA GLY A 29 1.57 -20.24 -8.72
C GLY A 29 2.01 -20.30 -10.18
N ILE A 30 1.23 -19.72 -11.11
CA ILE A 30 1.53 -19.72 -12.54
C ILE A 30 2.64 -18.71 -12.81
N THR A 31 3.78 -19.14 -13.36
CA THR A 31 4.95 -18.26 -13.52
C THR A 31 4.96 -17.49 -14.85
N GLY A 32 4.10 -17.86 -15.81
CA GLY A 32 4.12 -17.29 -17.15
C GLY A 32 2.77 -16.79 -17.62
N ALA A 33 2.71 -15.58 -18.16
CA ALA A 33 1.47 -15.00 -18.67
C ALA A 33 0.84 -15.84 -19.80
N GLY A 34 1.64 -16.50 -20.64
CA GLY A 34 1.12 -17.38 -21.69
C GLY A 34 0.38 -18.62 -21.16
N GLU A 35 0.86 -19.18 -20.05
CA GLU A 35 0.19 -20.30 -19.39
C GLU A 35 -1.13 -19.85 -18.76
N ALA A 36 -1.12 -18.71 -18.04
CA ALA A 36 -2.32 -18.14 -17.46
C ALA A 36 -3.41 -17.88 -18.51
N VAL A 37 -3.04 -17.29 -19.66
CA VAL A 37 -3.97 -17.07 -20.79
C VAL A 37 -4.51 -18.40 -21.35
N THR A 38 -3.67 -19.44 -21.39
CA THR A 38 -4.10 -20.76 -21.87
C THR A 38 -5.14 -21.38 -20.94
N ILE A 39 -4.95 -21.27 -19.63
CA ILE A 39 -5.90 -21.76 -18.62
C ILE A 39 -7.19 -20.93 -18.69
N PHE A 40 -7.08 -19.60 -18.70
CA PHE A 40 -8.21 -18.68 -18.77
C PHE A 40 -9.14 -18.96 -19.96
N ASN A 41 -8.56 -19.16 -21.15
CA ASN A 41 -9.34 -19.46 -22.36
C ASN A 41 -9.95 -20.87 -22.40
N ARG A 42 -9.50 -21.78 -21.52
CA ARG A 42 -10.08 -23.13 -21.40
C ARG A 42 -11.32 -23.16 -20.51
N ILE A 43 -11.50 -22.15 -19.66
CA ILE A 43 -12.70 -22.03 -18.83
C ILE A 43 -13.88 -21.76 -19.75
N PRO A 44 -14.86 -22.69 -19.83
CA PRO A 44 -15.97 -22.55 -20.78
C PRO A 44 -16.85 -21.36 -20.38
N PRO A 45 -17.17 -20.43 -21.31
CA PRO A 45 -18.01 -19.28 -21.00
C PRO A 45 -19.44 -19.66 -20.62
N GLU A 46 -19.86 -20.91 -20.89
CA GLU A 46 -21.16 -21.43 -20.50
C GLU A 46 -21.25 -21.80 -19.01
N ARG A 47 -20.11 -21.92 -18.30
CA ARG A 47 -20.12 -22.15 -16.86
C ARG A 47 -20.58 -20.87 -16.16
N MET A 48 -21.78 -20.90 -15.58
CA MET A 48 -22.43 -19.72 -14.98
C MET A 48 -21.95 -19.40 -13.55
N ASN A 49 -20.76 -19.84 -13.15
CA ASN A 49 -20.25 -19.64 -11.79
C ASN A 49 -19.76 -18.20 -11.55
N GLY A 50 -19.35 -17.48 -12.61
CA GLY A 50 -18.92 -16.10 -12.49
C GLY A 50 -18.25 -15.58 -13.75
N ILE A 51 -17.65 -14.40 -13.62
CA ILE A 51 -16.78 -13.84 -14.65
C ILE A 51 -15.38 -14.39 -14.38
N PRO A 52 -14.74 -15.10 -15.33
CA PRO A 52 -13.40 -15.62 -15.12
C PRO A 52 -12.40 -14.47 -15.00
N SER A 53 -11.34 -14.69 -14.23
CA SER A 53 -10.30 -13.68 -14.02
C SER A 53 -8.89 -14.25 -14.08
N ILE A 54 -7.93 -13.35 -14.35
CA ILE A 54 -6.50 -13.57 -14.14
C ILE A 54 -6.02 -12.54 -13.14
N GLY A 55 -5.46 -13.01 -12.03
CA GLY A 55 -4.88 -12.17 -10.99
C GLY A 55 -3.36 -12.23 -10.95
N ILE A 56 -2.75 -11.22 -10.35
CA ILE A 56 -1.36 -11.22 -9.95
C ILE A 56 -1.27 -11.55 -8.47
N ASN A 57 -0.28 -12.36 -8.08
CA ASN A 57 0.01 -12.71 -6.70
C ASN A 57 1.49 -12.44 -6.38
N ILE A 58 1.75 -11.72 -5.30
CA ILE A 58 3.10 -11.43 -4.80
C ILE A 58 3.26 -12.11 -3.45
N HIS A 59 4.12 -13.12 -3.43
CA HIS A 59 4.50 -13.85 -2.22
C HIS A 59 5.82 -13.34 -1.68
N THR A 60 5.96 -13.20 -0.36
CA THR A 60 7.25 -12.92 0.29
C THR A 60 7.81 -14.20 0.88
N GLU A 61 9.06 -14.56 0.54
CA GLU A 61 9.66 -15.79 1.05
C GLU A 61 9.66 -15.82 2.59
N GLY A 62 9.11 -16.92 3.13
CA GLY A 62 9.03 -17.16 4.58
C GLY A 62 7.82 -16.51 5.28
N THR A 63 6.84 -15.99 4.54
CA THR A 63 5.53 -15.58 5.07
C THR A 63 4.46 -16.61 4.76
N GLU A 64 3.32 -16.52 5.45
CA GLU A 64 2.16 -17.37 5.14
C GLU A 64 1.41 -16.84 3.91
N ARG A 65 0.68 -17.72 3.20
CA ARG A 65 -0.04 -17.35 1.97
C ARG A 65 -1.10 -16.27 2.16
N TYR A 66 -1.71 -16.18 3.34
CA TYR A 66 -2.69 -15.13 3.62
C TYR A 66 -2.06 -13.74 3.74
N GLU A 67 -0.71 -13.65 3.82
CA GLU A 67 0.04 -12.39 3.78
C GLU A 67 0.36 -11.97 2.34
N ASP A 68 0.08 -12.82 1.35
CA ASP A 68 0.34 -12.49 -0.05
C ASP A 68 -0.56 -11.36 -0.52
N THR A 69 -0.03 -10.53 -1.42
CA THR A 69 -0.83 -9.54 -2.11
C THR A 69 -1.33 -10.13 -3.41
N GLN A 70 -2.64 -10.40 -3.48
CA GLN A 70 -3.31 -10.85 -4.68
C GLN A 70 -4.28 -9.78 -5.20
N MET A 71 -4.31 -9.55 -6.51
CA MET A 71 -5.27 -8.66 -7.16
C MET A 71 -5.64 -9.15 -8.56
N ASP A 72 -6.93 -9.15 -8.87
CA ASP A 72 -7.42 -9.47 -10.22
C ASP A 72 -7.13 -8.31 -11.17
N ILE A 73 -6.46 -8.61 -12.28
CA ILE A 73 -6.06 -7.63 -13.29
C ILE A 73 -6.95 -7.72 -14.51
N ILE A 74 -7.28 -8.95 -14.93
CA ILE A 74 -8.18 -9.22 -16.05
C ILE A 74 -9.42 -9.89 -15.51
N SER A 75 -10.59 -9.35 -15.83
CA SER A 75 -11.89 -9.93 -15.54
C SER A 75 -12.71 -9.99 -16.84
N GLY A 76 -12.94 -11.20 -17.34
CA GLY A 76 -13.62 -11.43 -18.60
C GLY A 76 -12.90 -10.77 -19.79
N ARG A 77 -13.42 -9.64 -20.27
CA ARG A 77 -12.86 -8.90 -21.42
C ARG A 77 -12.29 -7.52 -21.05
N THR A 78 -12.05 -7.29 -19.76
CA THR A 78 -11.57 -6.00 -19.26
C THR A 78 -10.31 -6.23 -18.44
N ALA A 79 -9.27 -5.45 -18.72
CA ALA A 79 -8.14 -5.27 -17.83
C ALA A 79 -8.38 -4.00 -17.01
N ASP A 80 -8.45 -4.13 -15.69
CA ASP A 80 -8.62 -3.00 -14.78
C ASP A 80 -7.28 -2.67 -14.11
N LEU A 81 -6.68 -1.56 -14.51
CA LEU A 81 -5.44 -1.05 -13.93
C LEU A 81 -5.67 0.06 -12.90
N GLU A 82 -6.92 0.53 -12.73
CA GLU A 82 -7.23 1.56 -11.73
C GLU A 82 -7.15 1.00 -10.31
N VAL A 83 -7.44 -0.31 -10.15
CA VAL A 83 -7.27 -1.03 -8.88
C VAL A 83 -5.85 -0.90 -8.30
N LEU A 84 -4.85 -0.75 -9.16
CA LEU A 84 -3.45 -0.64 -8.77
C LEU A 84 -3.13 0.64 -7.98
N ASP A 85 -3.94 1.70 -8.09
CA ASP A 85 -3.80 2.91 -7.25
C ASP A 85 -3.92 2.62 -5.75
N TYR A 86 -4.55 1.50 -5.41
CA TYR A 86 -4.81 1.10 -4.04
C TYR A 86 -3.91 -0.03 -3.54
N VAL A 87 -3.02 -0.56 -4.40
CA VAL A 87 -2.17 -1.73 -4.09
C VAL A 87 -0.68 -1.39 -4.32
N PRO A 88 -0.05 -0.67 -3.38
CA PRO A 88 1.34 -0.27 -3.50
C PRO A 88 2.30 -1.46 -3.56
N ASP A 89 1.97 -2.60 -2.96
CA ASP A 89 2.84 -3.78 -2.99
C ASP A 89 3.03 -4.33 -4.42
N ILE A 90 2.04 -4.13 -5.30
CA ILE A 90 2.15 -4.44 -6.73
C ILE A 90 2.92 -3.35 -7.46
N THR A 91 2.58 -2.08 -7.22
CA THR A 91 3.12 -0.97 -8.01
C THR A 91 4.54 -0.54 -7.63
N ASP A 92 4.98 -0.87 -6.41
CA ASP A 92 6.37 -0.76 -5.97
C ASP A 92 7.24 -1.94 -6.47
N ASN A 93 6.63 -2.99 -7.05
CA ASN A 93 7.33 -4.17 -7.59
C ASN A 93 7.47 -4.11 -9.13
N PRO A 94 8.67 -3.86 -9.67
CA PRO A 94 8.86 -3.74 -11.13
C PRO A 94 8.60 -5.05 -11.88
N GLU A 95 8.92 -6.21 -11.30
CA GLU A 95 8.63 -7.52 -11.91
C GLU A 95 7.11 -7.71 -12.06
N ALA A 96 6.34 -7.27 -11.06
CA ALA A 96 4.88 -7.33 -11.13
C ALA A 96 4.31 -6.45 -12.26
N LEU A 97 4.84 -5.24 -12.44
CA LEU A 97 4.45 -4.35 -13.53
C LEU A 97 4.80 -4.92 -14.92
N GLU A 98 5.97 -5.56 -15.05
CA GLU A 98 6.39 -6.25 -16.28
C GLU A 98 5.46 -7.42 -16.61
N VAL A 99 5.13 -8.25 -15.61
CA VAL A 99 4.19 -9.37 -15.78
C VAL A 99 2.79 -8.88 -16.19
N ILE A 100 2.28 -7.79 -15.58
CA ILE A 100 1.00 -7.19 -15.96
C ILE A 100 1.05 -6.66 -17.41
N ALA A 101 2.12 -5.97 -17.78
CA ALA A 101 2.29 -5.45 -19.14
C ALA A 101 2.33 -6.60 -20.17
N GLU A 102 3.08 -7.66 -19.89
CA GLU A 102 3.11 -8.86 -20.73
C GLU A 102 1.73 -9.50 -20.84
N LEU A 103 1.02 -9.64 -19.72
CA LEU A 103 -0.31 -10.23 -19.67
C LEU A 103 -1.30 -9.49 -20.56
N ILE A 104 -1.38 -8.16 -20.45
CA ILE A 104 -2.27 -7.32 -21.27
C ILE A 104 -1.89 -7.44 -22.75
N GLY A 105 -0.60 -7.46 -23.07
CA GLY A 105 -0.10 -7.62 -24.44
C GLY A 105 -0.54 -8.92 -25.12
N ARG A 106 -0.99 -9.93 -24.35
CA ARG A 106 -1.50 -11.20 -24.87
C ARG A 106 -2.98 -11.20 -25.22
N PHE A 107 -3.73 -10.16 -24.85
CA PHE A 107 -5.16 -10.04 -25.19
C PHE A 107 -5.41 -8.93 -26.22
N PRO A 108 -5.34 -9.25 -27.53
CA PRO A 108 -5.67 -8.29 -28.56
C PRO A 108 -7.15 -7.88 -28.45
N GLY A 109 -7.41 -6.58 -28.25
CA GLY A 109 -8.77 -6.03 -28.19
C GLY A 109 -9.46 -6.12 -26.82
N ILE A 110 -8.72 -6.41 -25.74
CA ILE A 110 -9.22 -6.24 -24.37
C ILE A 110 -9.52 -4.76 -24.09
N GLU A 111 -10.57 -4.48 -23.33
CA GLU A 111 -10.82 -3.14 -22.82
C GLU A 111 -9.84 -2.87 -21.67
N VAL A 112 -8.96 -1.88 -21.80
CA VAL A 112 -8.04 -1.48 -20.72
C VAL A 112 -8.60 -0.22 -20.03
N ARG A 113 -8.79 -0.29 -18.71
CA ARG A 113 -9.11 0.85 -17.86
C ARG A 113 -7.87 1.25 -17.07
N GLY A 114 -7.54 2.53 -17.02
CA GLY A 114 -6.30 3.02 -16.43
C GLY A 114 -5.06 2.79 -17.31
N SER A 115 -3.86 2.95 -16.72
CA SER A 115 -2.58 2.82 -17.41
C SER A 115 -1.44 2.50 -16.43
N LEU A 116 -0.42 1.78 -16.90
CA LEU A 116 0.81 1.51 -16.15
C LEU A 116 1.83 2.66 -16.23
N GLU A 117 1.65 3.64 -17.12
CA GLU A 117 2.64 4.69 -17.44
C GLU A 117 3.18 5.42 -16.20
N LYS A 118 2.33 5.66 -15.20
CA LYS A 118 2.72 6.37 -13.97
C LYS A 118 3.70 5.60 -13.08
N TRP A 119 3.82 4.28 -13.28
CA TRP A 119 4.74 3.41 -12.54
C TRP A 119 5.89 2.88 -13.41
N GLN A 120 5.75 2.93 -14.73
CA GLN A 120 6.83 2.64 -15.66
C GLN A 120 7.81 3.82 -15.69
N LYS A 121 9.00 3.63 -15.12
CA LYS A 121 10.06 4.63 -15.21
C LYS A 121 10.59 4.68 -16.65
N PRO A 122 10.84 5.86 -17.24
CA PRO A 122 11.47 5.94 -18.55
C PRO A 122 12.85 5.28 -18.51
N GLU A 123 13.14 4.43 -19.49
CA GLU A 123 14.48 3.85 -19.68
C GLU A 123 15.51 4.97 -19.84
N GLY A 124 16.27 5.26 -18.77
CA GLY A 124 17.31 6.30 -18.80
C GLY A 124 17.69 6.89 -17.44
N GLU A 125 16.82 6.84 -16.44
CA GLU A 125 17.13 7.40 -15.11
C GLU A 125 17.59 6.31 -14.13
N LYS A 126 18.84 5.86 -14.29
CA LYS A 126 19.58 5.28 -13.16
C LYS A 126 20.12 6.40 -12.29
N GLU A 127 19.30 6.97 -11.39
CA GLU A 127 19.85 7.74 -10.28
C GLU A 127 19.09 7.59 -8.94
N LYS A 128 19.83 7.04 -7.97
CA LYS A 128 19.88 7.35 -6.54
C LYS A 128 18.59 7.77 -5.81
N GLN A 129 18.01 6.77 -5.13
CA GLN A 129 17.86 6.73 -3.66
C GLN A 129 17.34 8.00 -2.96
N THR A 130 16.10 8.00 -2.46
CA THR A 130 15.79 8.62 -1.15
C THR A 130 14.71 7.80 -0.44
N GLY A 131 15.03 7.31 0.76
CA GLY A 131 14.12 6.51 1.56
C GLY A 131 12.94 7.33 2.06
N ARG A 132 11.79 6.67 2.24
CA ARG A 132 10.66 7.23 3.00
C ARG A 132 11.19 7.67 4.38
N PRO A 133 11.08 8.96 4.77
CA PRO A 133 11.51 9.38 6.10
C PRO A 133 10.67 8.68 7.16
N SER A 134 11.33 8.13 8.17
CA SER A 134 10.65 7.40 9.25
C SER A 134 9.77 8.36 10.08
N ILE A 135 8.76 7.80 10.75
CA ILE A 135 7.80 8.54 11.60
C ILE A 135 8.51 9.42 12.65
N ARG A 136 9.74 9.07 13.06
CA ARG A 136 10.55 9.86 14.00
C ARG A 136 10.90 11.25 13.46
N GLU A 137 11.19 11.37 12.17
CA GLU A 137 11.55 12.64 11.52
C GLU A 137 10.34 13.58 11.42
N LYS A 138 9.13 13.02 11.20
CA LYS A 138 7.86 13.78 11.22
C LYS A 138 7.50 14.32 12.60
N LEU A 139 7.93 13.68 13.69
CA LEU A 139 7.64 14.10 15.07
C LEU A 139 8.55 15.24 15.57
N GLU A 140 9.80 15.28 15.12
CA GLU A 140 10.77 16.31 15.53
C GLU A 140 10.46 17.68 14.90
N GLY A 141 9.92 17.71 13.67
CA GLY A 141 9.46 18.95 13.02
C GLY A 141 8.32 19.68 13.76
N LYS A 142 7.49 18.98 14.53
CA LYS A 142 6.40 19.59 15.32
C LYS A 142 6.86 20.15 16.68
N LYS A 143 8.04 19.79 17.19
CA LYS A 143 8.55 20.32 18.47
C LYS A 143 9.20 21.69 18.36
N ALA A 144 9.59 22.14 17.15
CA ALA A 144 10.27 23.42 16.96
C ALA A 144 9.36 24.66 17.04
N VAL A 145 8.05 24.53 16.88
CA VAL A 145 7.10 25.67 16.83
C VAL A 145 6.59 26.12 18.21
N ILE A 146 6.83 25.35 19.29
CA ILE A 146 6.30 25.63 20.65
C ILE A 146 7.40 26.13 21.61
N GLY A 147 8.52 26.68 21.08
CA GLY A 147 9.68 27.10 21.88
C GLY A 147 9.92 28.61 21.97
N GLN A 148 9.12 29.45 21.31
CA GLN A 148 9.38 30.89 21.20
C GLN A 148 8.15 31.75 21.52
N ARG A 149 7.61 31.67 22.74
CA ARG A 149 6.89 32.79 23.37
C ARG A 149 7.18 32.77 24.88
N ASP A 150 7.46 33.97 25.41
CA ASP A 150 7.68 34.34 26.81
C ASP A 150 9.07 34.12 27.43
N LYS A 151 10.04 34.88 26.90
CA LYS A 151 11.02 35.58 27.74
C LYS A 151 11.34 36.98 27.16
N SER A 152 10.67 38.01 27.67
CA SER A 152 11.22 39.38 27.76
C SER A 152 10.36 40.25 28.68
N GLU A 153 10.74 40.24 29.96
CA GLU A 153 10.74 41.28 31.01
C GLU A 153 9.86 42.55 30.87
N LYS A 154 9.19 42.95 31.98
CA LYS A 154 9.67 44.07 32.84
C LYS A 154 8.77 44.39 34.05
N GLU A 155 9.46 44.52 35.19
CA GLU A 155 9.30 45.49 36.29
C GLU A 155 7.93 45.75 36.95
N ILE A 156 7.86 45.49 38.27
CA ILE A 156 6.82 46.02 39.17
C ILE A 156 7.54 46.74 40.32
N PRO A 157 7.29 48.03 40.59
CA PRO A 157 7.94 48.77 41.67
C PRO A 157 7.27 48.54 43.03
N GLU A 158 8.09 48.61 44.08
CA GLU A 158 7.72 48.50 45.49
C GLU A 158 7.00 49.76 46.01
N LYS A 159 5.91 49.58 46.76
CA LYS A 159 5.54 50.47 47.88
C LYS A 159 4.48 49.81 48.78
N GLY A 160 4.87 49.52 50.02
CA GLY A 160 4.02 48.86 51.02
C GLY A 160 3.10 49.78 51.83
N LYS A 161 2.28 49.15 52.69
CA LYS A 161 2.15 49.38 54.15
C LYS A 161 0.84 48.77 54.69
N GLY A 162 0.96 48.04 55.80
CA GLY A 162 -0.10 47.74 56.79
C GLY A 162 -1.16 46.73 56.34
N GLU A 163 -1.73 45.87 57.17
CA GLU A 163 -1.71 45.80 58.63
C GLU A 163 -2.23 44.40 59.07
N LYS A 164 -1.50 43.79 60.01
CA LYS A 164 -1.89 42.87 61.11
C LYS A 164 -2.97 41.78 60.89
N THR A 165 -2.50 40.55 61.15
CA THR A 165 -3.20 39.33 61.58
C THR A 165 -4.29 39.55 62.64
N PRO A 166 -5.28 38.64 62.73
CA PRO A 166 -5.19 37.64 63.80
C PRO A 166 -5.60 36.22 63.38
N THR A 167 -4.89 35.22 63.93
CA THR A 167 -5.33 33.82 64.11
C THR A 167 -5.99 33.67 65.51
N PRO A 168 -6.37 32.47 65.97
CA PRO A 168 -7.27 31.44 65.40
C PRO A 168 -8.32 31.00 66.46
N GLN A 169 -9.52 30.49 66.11
CA GLN A 169 -10.32 29.71 67.07
C GLN A 169 -11.08 28.58 66.36
N GLY A 170 -10.98 27.37 66.91
CA GLY A 170 -11.51 26.14 66.31
C GLY A 170 -12.97 25.85 66.67
N LEU A 171 -13.43 24.67 66.23
CA LEU A 171 -14.44 23.90 66.95
C LEU A 171 -14.28 22.41 66.66
N ALA A 172 -14.68 21.64 67.66
CA ALA A 172 -14.38 20.25 67.95
C ALA A 172 -15.03 19.20 67.02
N LEU A 173 -14.52 17.98 67.21
CA LEU A 173 -15.13 16.67 66.97
C LEU A 173 -16.66 16.61 67.11
#